data_AF-A0A835MVX0-F1
#
_entry.id   AF-A0A835MVX0-F1
#
_cell.length_a   1.000
_cell.length_b   1.000
_cell.length_c   1.000
_cell.angle_alpha   90.00
_cell.angle_beta   90.00
_cell.angle_gamma   90.00
#
_symmetry.space_group_name_H-M   'P 1'
#
loop_
_entity.id
_entity.type
_entity.pdbx_description
1 polymer ?
#
loop_
_entity_poly.entity_id
_entity_poly.type
_entity_poly.pdbx_seq_one_letter_code
_entity_poly.pdbx_strand_id
1 'polypeptide(L)'
;MDSSHIALVALLLKSEGFEHYRCDRNTSMGMNLGNMSKMLKCAGNDDIITIKGDDGSDTKYHAIVKMPSAEFARICKDRASIGDTVVISVTKEDVKFSTRGDIGTANIVLRQNTTVDKPEDATVIEMNEPVSMTFAMRYMNTFTKATPLSNTVIISLSPDLPVVVEYKIAEMGYVRFYLTPKMEEDEPDPGA
;
A
#
# COMPACT_ATOMS: atom_id res chain seq x y z
N MET A 1 -7.60 -9.63 -7.82
CA MET A 1 -8.57 -8.58 -7.50
C MET A 1 -9.51 -9.13 -6.42
N ASP A 2 -9.96 -8.30 -5.48
CA ASP A 2 -10.88 -8.73 -4.43
C ASP A 2 -12.31 -8.92 -4.97
N SER A 3 -13.22 -9.45 -4.14
CA SER A 3 -14.61 -9.72 -4.53
C SER A 3 -15.41 -8.45 -4.86
N SER A 4 -15.00 -7.29 -4.35
CA SER A 4 -15.60 -6.00 -4.67
C SER A 4 -14.96 -5.33 -5.89
N HIS A 5 -13.97 -5.96 -6.54
CA HIS A 5 -13.30 -5.46 -7.73
C HIS A 5 -12.54 -4.12 -7.58
N ILE A 6 -12.25 -3.69 -6.35
CA ILE A 6 -11.64 -2.38 -6.06
C ILE A 6 -10.24 -2.46 -5.47
N ALA A 7 -9.80 -3.65 -5.04
CA ALA A 7 -8.44 -3.88 -4.57
C ALA A 7 -7.72 -4.97 -5.38
N LEU A 8 -6.44 -4.74 -5.68
CA LEU A 8 -5.53 -5.70 -6.31
C LEU A 8 -4.30 -5.88 -5.42
N VAL A 9 -3.72 -7.08 -5.42
CA VAL A 9 -2.39 -7.32 -4.86
C VAL A 9 -1.49 -7.83 -5.98
N ALA A 10 -0.28 -7.27 -6.08
CA ALA A 10 0.79 -7.77 -6.93
C ALA A 10 1.98 -8.14 -6.03
N LEU A 11 2.55 -9.32 -6.26
CA LEU A 11 3.75 -9.80 -5.58
C LEU A 11 4.81 -10.01 -6.66
N LEU A 12 5.95 -9.35 -6.53
CA LEU A 12 7.12 -9.60 -7.36
C LEU A 12 8.22 -10.16 -6.48
N LEU A 13 8.86 -11.23 -6.96
CA LEU A 13 10.10 -11.75 -6.41
C LEU A 13 11.11 -11.85 -7.56
N LYS A 14 12.20 -11.08 -7.46
CA LYS A 14 13.30 -11.06 -8.40
C LYS A 14 14.00 -12.41 -8.43
N SER A 15 14.45 -12.81 -9.61
CA SER A 15 15.23 -14.03 -9.84
C SER A 15 16.46 -14.15 -8.94
N GLU A 16 17.12 -13.03 -8.64
CA GLU A 16 18.29 -12.93 -7.77
C GLU A 16 18.02 -13.33 -6.31
N GLY A 17 16.75 -13.30 -5.88
CA GLY A 17 16.34 -13.73 -4.53
C GLY A 17 16.21 -15.24 -4.37
N PHE A 18 16.44 -16.02 -5.43
CA PHE A 18 16.28 -17.48 -5.42
C PHE A 18 17.62 -18.17 -5.67
N GLU A 19 17.90 -19.20 -4.89
CA GLU A 19 19.07 -20.08 -5.11
C GLU A 19 19.04 -20.73 -6.51
N HIS A 20 17.85 -21.06 -6.99
CA HIS A 20 17.61 -21.50 -8.36
C HIS A 20 16.39 -20.79 -8.96
N TYR A 21 16.60 -20.06 -10.06
CA TYR A 21 15.54 -19.44 -10.85
C TYR A 21 15.63 -19.88 -12.31
N ARG A 22 14.50 -20.35 -12.87
CA ARG A 22 14.37 -20.67 -14.30
C ARG A 22 12.98 -20.27 -14.79
N CYS A 23 12.92 -19.22 -15.61
CA CYS A 23 11.73 -18.82 -16.35
C CYS A 23 12.07 -18.79 -17.84
N ASP A 24 11.58 -19.79 -18.58
CA ASP A 24 11.94 -19.95 -20.00
C ASP A 24 11.11 -19.02 -20.92
N ARG A 25 9.92 -18.58 -20.48
CA ARG A 25 9.00 -17.68 -21.20
C ARG A 25 8.05 -16.95 -20.24
N ASN A 26 7.70 -15.73 -20.60
CA ASN A 26 6.64 -14.95 -19.94
C ASN A 26 5.28 -15.73 -19.94
N THR A 27 4.81 -16.18 -18.75
CA THR A 27 3.54 -16.90 -18.45
C THR A 27 2.75 -16.45 -17.19
N SER A 28 1.59 -15.77 -17.29
CA SER A 28 0.82 -15.30 -16.10
C SER A 28 0.12 -16.45 -15.34
N MET A 29 0.16 -16.44 -13.99
CA MET A 29 -0.49 -17.45 -13.14
C MET A 29 -1.54 -16.84 -12.21
N GLY A 30 -2.80 -17.23 -12.37
CA GLY A 30 -3.87 -16.90 -11.43
C GLY A 30 -3.88 -17.87 -10.23
N MET A 31 -3.84 -17.35 -9.00
CA MET A 31 -3.80 -18.16 -7.79
C MET A 31 -4.88 -17.77 -6.78
N ASN A 32 -5.47 -18.78 -6.13
CA ASN A 32 -6.35 -18.57 -4.97
C ASN A 32 -5.51 -18.42 -3.70
N LEU A 33 -5.48 -17.22 -3.12
CA LEU A 33 -4.64 -16.90 -1.96
C LEU A 33 -5.01 -17.68 -0.70
N GLY A 34 -6.27 -18.07 -0.51
CA GLY A 34 -6.71 -18.89 0.62
C GLY A 34 -6.12 -20.30 0.55
N ASN A 35 -6.12 -20.90 -0.64
CA ASN A 35 -5.49 -22.19 -0.87
C ASN A 35 -3.96 -22.09 -0.83
N MET A 36 -3.39 -21.03 -1.39
CA MET A 36 -1.94 -20.81 -1.34
C MET A 36 -1.45 -20.62 0.09
N SER A 37 -2.16 -19.87 0.94
CA SER A 37 -1.81 -19.74 2.35
C SER A 37 -1.85 -21.09 3.07
N LYS A 38 -2.83 -21.95 2.77
CA LYS A 38 -2.87 -23.32 3.32
C LYS A 38 -1.69 -24.16 2.85
N MET A 39 -1.32 -24.07 1.57
CA MET A 39 -0.15 -24.77 1.02
C MET A 39 1.16 -24.27 1.64
N LEU A 40 1.33 -22.95 1.78
CA LEU A 40 2.52 -22.35 2.40
C LEU A 40 2.61 -22.68 3.89
N LYS A 41 1.49 -22.81 4.60
CA LYS A 41 1.47 -23.26 6.01
C LYS A 41 1.91 -24.71 6.20
N CYS A 42 1.97 -25.50 5.13
CA CYS A 42 2.53 -26.85 5.19
C CYS A 42 4.06 -26.86 5.07
N ALA A 43 4.67 -25.75 4.66
CA ALA A 43 6.12 -25.60 4.62
C ALA A 43 6.64 -25.18 5.99
N GLY A 44 7.71 -25.82 6.44
CA GLY A 44 8.50 -25.39 7.60
C GLY A 44 9.27 -24.10 7.33
N ASN A 45 9.81 -23.49 8.38
CA ASN A 45 10.56 -22.23 8.26
C ASN A 45 11.82 -22.36 7.38
N ASP A 46 12.34 -23.57 7.22
CA ASP A 46 13.58 -23.87 6.48
C ASP A 46 13.31 -24.59 5.13
N ASP A 47 12.04 -24.71 4.71
CA ASP A 47 11.67 -25.44 3.49
C ASP A 47 11.89 -24.60 2.22
N ILE A 48 12.33 -25.26 1.14
CA ILE A 48 12.52 -24.64 -0.18
C ILE A 48 11.20 -24.73 -0.96
N ILE A 49 10.63 -23.58 -1.30
CA ILE A 49 9.35 -23.47 -2.02
C ILE A 49 9.60 -22.96 -3.44
N THR A 50 9.12 -23.70 -4.46
CA THR A 50 9.23 -23.32 -5.88
C THR A 50 7.86 -22.88 -6.43
N ILE A 51 7.79 -21.66 -6.97
CA ILE A 51 6.58 -21.09 -7.59
C ILE A 51 6.94 -20.60 -9.00
N LYS A 52 6.01 -20.71 -9.96
CA LYS A 52 6.20 -20.28 -11.36
C LYS A 52 5.10 -19.29 -11.76
N GLY A 53 5.41 -18.27 -12.56
CA GLY A 53 4.46 -17.23 -13.00
C GLY A 53 5.19 -16.04 -13.67
N ASP A 54 4.46 -15.03 -14.15
CA ASP A 54 4.96 -13.96 -15.03
C ASP A 54 4.23 -12.63 -14.87
N ASP A 55 4.89 -11.60 -15.42
CA ASP A 55 4.85 -10.24 -14.94
C ASP A 55 4.24 -9.23 -15.92
N GLY A 56 3.79 -8.11 -15.33
CA GLY A 56 3.23 -6.93 -15.99
C GLY A 56 4.02 -5.63 -15.72
N SER A 57 3.57 -4.53 -16.34
CA SER A 57 4.30 -3.28 -16.64
C SER A 57 4.36 -2.20 -15.54
N ASP A 58 5.28 -1.23 -15.70
CA ASP A 58 5.49 -0.04 -14.85
C ASP A 58 4.56 1.16 -15.16
N THR A 59 4.14 1.90 -14.13
CA THR A 59 3.26 3.10 -14.19
C THR A 59 3.86 4.28 -13.39
N LYS A 60 3.63 5.53 -13.82
CA LYS A 60 4.10 6.78 -13.15
C LYS A 60 3.04 7.41 -12.23
N TYR A 61 3.45 8.09 -11.15
CA TYR A 61 2.58 8.68 -10.11
C TYR A 61 2.86 10.18 -9.86
N HIS A 62 1.86 10.91 -9.35
CA HIS A 62 1.95 12.36 -9.04
C HIS A 62 2.63 12.65 -7.70
N ALA A 63 2.44 11.79 -6.71
CA ALA A 63 3.15 11.86 -5.44
C ALA A 63 3.56 10.47 -4.96
N ILE A 64 4.73 10.40 -4.33
CA ILE A 64 5.28 9.20 -3.70
C ILE A 64 5.71 9.58 -2.29
N VAL A 65 5.15 8.89 -1.30
CA VAL A 65 5.47 9.09 0.11
C VAL A 65 6.10 7.81 0.66
N LYS A 66 7.31 7.90 1.21
CA LYS A 66 7.96 6.82 1.95
C LYS A 66 7.95 7.16 3.43
N MET A 67 7.50 6.24 4.27
CA MET A 67 7.43 6.44 5.73
C MET A 67 7.62 5.12 6.49
N PRO A 68 7.80 5.16 7.82
CA PRO A 68 7.87 3.95 8.63
C PRO A 68 6.58 3.13 8.52
N SER A 69 6.71 1.83 8.23
CA SER A 69 5.55 0.94 8.03
C SER A 69 4.72 0.76 9.31
N ALA A 70 5.39 0.80 10.47
CA ALA A 70 4.74 0.72 11.78
C ALA A 70 3.91 1.97 12.09
N GLU A 71 4.36 3.14 11.62
CA GLU A 71 3.62 4.40 11.77
C GLU A 71 2.37 4.40 10.88
N PHE A 72 2.51 4.01 9.61
CA PHE A 72 1.36 3.83 8.72
C PHE A 72 0.34 2.82 9.28
N ALA A 73 0.81 1.69 9.80
CA ALA A 73 -0.06 0.68 10.43
C ALA A 73 -0.84 1.22 11.64
N ARG A 74 -0.16 2.02 12.48
CA ARG A 74 -0.79 2.71 13.62
C ARG A 74 -1.85 3.68 13.14
N ILE A 75 -1.54 4.52 12.16
CA ILE A 75 -2.47 5.50 11.59
C ILE A 75 -3.75 4.81 11.09
N CYS A 76 -3.63 3.75 10.28
CA CYS A 76 -4.83 3.05 9.77
C CYS A 76 -5.63 2.38 10.89
N LYS A 77 -4.95 1.77 11.87
CA LYS A 77 -5.60 1.08 12.98
C LYS A 77 -6.36 2.04 13.91
N ASP A 78 -5.72 3.14 14.30
CA ASP A 78 -6.29 4.13 15.23
C ASP A 78 -7.47 4.89 14.59
N ARG A 79 -7.48 5.03 13.26
CA ARG A 79 -8.52 5.79 12.55
C ARG A 79 -9.75 4.97 12.19
N ALA A 80 -9.62 3.64 12.10
CA ALA A 80 -10.76 2.77 11.77
C ALA A 80 -11.85 2.70 12.86
N SER A 81 -11.57 3.15 14.08
CA SER A 81 -12.58 3.33 15.13
C SER A 81 -13.37 4.63 14.99
N ILE A 82 -12.92 5.56 14.13
CA ILE A 82 -13.51 6.90 13.97
C ILE A 82 -14.40 6.94 12.74
N GLY A 83 -13.95 6.36 11.62
CA GLY A 83 -14.72 6.34 10.39
C GLY A 83 -14.19 5.36 9.34
N ASP A 84 -15.04 5.13 8.35
CA ASP A 84 -14.93 4.09 7.33
C ASP A 84 -14.00 4.50 6.17
N THR A 85 -13.64 5.77 6.12
CA THR A 85 -12.87 6.39 5.05
C THR A 85 -11.66 7.15 5.58
N VAL A 86 -10.66 7.28 4.71
CA VAL A 86 -9.50 8.15 4.93
C VAL A 86 -9.29 8.99 3.69
N VAL A 87 -9.15 10.29 3.89
CA VAL A 87 -8.64 11.23 2.90
C VAL A 87 -7.14 11.31 3.11
N ILE A 88 -6.37 10.99 2.06
CA ILE A 88 -4.92 11.14 2.04
C ILE A 88 -4.61 12.32 1.14
N SER A 89 -4.04 13.37 1.71
CA SER A 89 -3.65 14.59 1.01
C SER A 89 -2.14 14.76 1.10
N VAL A 90 -1.47 14.97 -0.03
CA VAL A 90 -0.01 15.17 -0.08
C VAL A 90 0.29 16.56 -0.62
N THR A 91 1.12 17.28 0.11
CA THR A 91 1.72 18.56 -0.27
C THR A 91 3.24 18.41 -0.38
N LYS A 92 3.96 19.50 -0.70
CA LYS A 92 5.44 19.46 -0.75
C LYS A 92 6.08 19.21 0.62
N GLU A 93 5.40 19.55 1.70
CA GLU A 93 5.97 19.57 3.04
C GLU A 93 5.40 18.47 3.93
N ASP A 94 4.18 18.04 3.66
CA ASP A 94 3.47 17.09 4.49
C ASP A 94 2.58 16.11 3.72
N VAL A 95 2.32 14.99 4.38
CA VAL A 95 1.21 14.10 4.08
C VAL A 95 0.22 14.16 5.24
N LYS A 96 -1.04 14.36 4.90
CA LYS A 96 -2.15 14.45 5.84
C LYS A 96 -3.10 13.27 5.66
N PHE A 97 -3.43 12.62 6.77
CA PHE A 97 -4.47 11.60 6.87
C PHE A 97 -5.65 12.18 7.65
N SER A 98 -6.80 12.30 6.99
CA SER A 98 -8.03 12.80 7.60
C SER A 98 -9.11 11.71 7.58
N THR A 99 -9.74 11.47 8.71
CA THR A 99 -10.91 10.57 8.81
C THR A 99 -12.05 11.34 9.46
N ARG A 100 -13.25 11.22 8.89
CA ARG A 100 -14.49 11.73 9.45
C ARG A 100 -15.42 10.54 9.70
N GLY A 101 -16.06 10.52 10.86
CA GLY A 101 -17.21 9.65 11.10
C GLY A 101 -18.10 10.26 12.17
N ASP A 102 -19.01 9.44 12.70
CA ASP A 102 -20.15 9.93 13.50
C ASP A 102 -19.72 10.64 14.79
N ILE A 103 -18.59 10.23 15.36
CA ILE A 103 -18.06 10.78 16.62
C ILE A 103 -17.15 12.00 16.42
N GLY A 104 -16.82 12.37 15.18
CA GLY A 104 -16.01 13.54 14.86
C GLY A 104 -14.99 13.34 13.74
N THR A 105 -14.09 14.32 13.62
CA THR A 105 -13.03 14.35 12.61
C THR A 105 -11.68 14.22 13.28
N ALA A 106 -10.79 13.44 12.67
CA ALA A 106 -9.46 13.17 13.20
C ALA A 106 -8.40 13.35 12.11
N ASN A 107 -7.44 14.24 12.36
CA ASN A 107 -6.35 14.56 11.43
C ASN A 107 -5.01 14.07 11.99
N ILE A 108 -4.15 13.53 11.12
CA ILE A 108 -2.72 13.29 11.39
C ILE A 108 -1.94 13.93 10.25
N VAL A 109 -0.89 14.67 10.58
CA VAL A 109 -0.02 15.33 9.61
C VAL A 109 1.39 14.85 9.87
N LEU A 110 2.00 14.19 8.89
CA LEU A 110 3.41 13.81 8.90
C LEU A 110 4.16 14.79 8.01
N ARG A 111 5.09 15.53 8.58
CA ARG A 111 5.98 16.39 7.80
C ARG A 111 7.16 15.59 7.27
N GLN A 112 7.66 15.99 6.11
CA GLN A 112 8.91 15.48 5.60
C GLN A 112 10.02 15.68 6.65
N ASN A 113 10.74 14.60 6.93
CA ASN A 113 11.88 14.62 7.85
C ASN A 113 12.93 13.62 7.38
N THR A 114 14.06 14.15 6.94
CA THR A 114 15.21 13.38 6.44
C THR A 114 16.38 13.37 7.41
N THR A 115 16.32 14.14 8.49
CA THR A 115 17.36 14.25 9.52
C THR A 115 17.02 13.37 10.71
N VAL A 116 17.07 12.06 10.50
CA VAL A 116 16.80 11.03 11.52
C VAL A 116 18.02 10.13 11.70
N ASP A 117 18.16 9.51 12.87
CA ASP A 117 19.30 8.63 13.19
C ASP A 117 19.37 7.40 12.25
N LYS A 118 18.20 6.88 11.89
CA LYS A 118 18.06 5.72 11.01
C LYS A 118 17.24 6.09 9.77
N PRO A 119 17.73 5.84 8.54
CA PRO A 119 17.01 6.20 7.31
C PRO A 119 15.61 5.60 7.18
N GLU A 120 15.35 4.45 7.81
CA GLU A 120 14.03 3.81 7.85
C GLU A 120 13.00 4.55 8.71
N ASP A 121 13.44 5.43 9.61
CA ASP A 121 12.58 6.25 10.46
C ASP A 121 12.18 7.58 9.76
N ALA A 122 12.72 7.84 8.56
CA ALA A 122 12.47 9.07 7.82
C ALA A 122 11.10 9.04 7.12
N THR A 123 10.45 10.21 7.07
CA THR A 123 9.36 10.47 6.12
C THR A 123 9.89 11.27 4.96
N VAL A 124 9.81 10.70 3.75
CA VAL A 124 10.29 11.30 2.50
C VAL A 124 9.10 11.50 1.57
N ILE A 125 8.98 12.69 1.00
CA ILE A 125 7.88 13.06 0.10
C ILE A 125 8.48 13.51 -1.23
N GLU A 126 8.16 12.79 -2.29
CA GLU A 126 8.44 13.17 -3.67
C GLU A 126 7.12 13.59 -4.32
N MET A 127 6.94 14.89 -4.55
CA MET A 127 5.69 15.44 -5.07
C MET A 127 5.92 16.19 -6.37
N ASN A 128 5.32 15.69 -7.46
CA ASN A 128 5.22 16.40 -8.73
C ASN A 128 4.02 17.36 -8.69
N GLU A 129 2.84 16.85 -8.31
CA GLU A 129 1.60 17.61 -8.20
C GLU A 129 0.88 17.29 -6.88
N PRO A 130 0.21 18.28 -6.24
CA PRO A 130 -0.61 18.04 -5.06
C PRO A 130 -1.73 17.06 -5.38
N VAL A 131 -1.98 16.12 -4.46
CA VAL A 131 -3.01 15.09 -4.64
C VAL A 131 -3.77 14.91 -3.35
N SER A 132 -5.10 14.81 -3.44
CA SER A 132 -5.99 14.51 -2.33
C SER A 132 -7.01 13.49 -2.78
N MET A 133 -7.06 12.34 -2.13
CA MET A 133 -7.88 11.20 -2.56
C MET A 133 -8.48 10.48 -1.36
N THR A 134 -9.69 9.96 -1.54
CA THR A 134 -10.45 9.27 -0.49
C THR A 134 -10.42 7.76 -0.69
N PHE A 135 -10.19 7.00 0.38
CA PHE A 135 -10.10 5.54 0.34
C PHE A 135 -10.91 4.87 1.45
N ALA A 136 -11.34 3.64 1.21
CA ALA A 136 -11.99 2.82 2.22
C ALA A 136 -10.98 2.28 3.25
N MET A 137 -11.16 2.64 4.52
CA MET A 137 -10.24 2.31 5.62
C MET A 137 -10.09 0.80 5.83
N ARG A 138 -11.15 0.02 5.57
CA ARG A 138 -11.15 -1.45 5.67
C ARG A 138 -10.02 -2.09 4.85
N TYR A 139 -9.75 -1.59 3.65
CA TYR A 139 -8.68 -2.10 2.78
C TYR A 139 -7.31 -1.64 3.24
N MET A 140 -7.17 -0.38 3.64
CA MET A 140 -5.92 0.15 4.20
C MET A 140 -5.45 -0.68 5.40
N ASN A 141 -6.37 -1.00 6.32
CA ASN A 141 -6.09 -1.91 7.44
C ASN A 141 -5.73 -3.35 7.04
N THR A 142 -6.19 -3.79 5.87
CA THR A 142 -5.80 -5.11 5.36
C THR A 142 -4.39 -5.06 4.80
N PHE A 143 -4.00 -3.97 4.14
CA PHE A 143 -2.66 -3.78 3.58
C PHE A 143 -1.57 -3.68 4.66
N THR A 144 -1.89 -3.11 5.83
CA THR A 144 -0.94 -3.01 6.97
C THR A 144 -0.58 -4.37 7.58
N LYS A 145 -1.25 -5.46 7.19
CA LYS A 145 -0.81 -6.82 7.56
C LYS A 145 0.54 -7.20 6.93
N ALA A 146 0.99 -6.47 5.90
CA ALA A 146 2.31 -6.63 5.30
C ALA A 146 3.43 -5.88 6.06
N THR A 147 3.13 -5.10 7.10
CA THR A 147 4.13 -4.37 7.91
C THR A 147 5.32 -5.23 8.35
N PRO A 148 5.18 -6.51 8.74
CA PRO A 148 6.35 -7.34 9.10
C PRO A 148 7.34 -7.60 7.96
N LEU A 149 6.99 -7.34 6.69
CA LEU A 149 7.86 -7.58 5.54
C LEU A 149 8.92 -6.48 5.35
N SER A 150 8.65 -5.26 5.83
CA SER A 150 9.50 -4.09 5.61
C SER A 150 9.33 -3.06 6.71
N ASN A 151 10.43 -2.46 7.16
CA ASN A 151 10.42 -1.35 8.10
C ASN A 151 9.83 -0.06 7.51
N THR A 152 9.77 0.05 6.17
CA THR A 152 9.21 1.20 5.46
C THR A 152 8.08 0.79 4.52
N VAL A 153 7.11 1.67 4.34
CA VAL A 153 6.06 1.55 3.33
C VAL A 153 6.18 2.71 2.33
N ILE A 154 5.86 2.45 1.06
CA ILE A 154 5.80 3.47 0.01
C ILE A 154 4.35 3.60 -0.45
N ILE A 155 3.83 4.82 -0.49
CA ILE A 155 2.47 5.14 -0.91
C ILE A 155 2.57 6.01 -2.16
N SER A 156 2.07 5.52 -3.29
CA SER A 156 2.07 6.24 -4.57
C SER A 156 0.65 6.63 -4.97
N LEU A 157 0.45 7.91 -5.25
CA LEU A 157 -0.87 8.53 -5.44
C LEU A 157 -0.92 9.27 -6.78
N SER A 158 -2.07 9.20 -7.43
CA SER A 158 -2.40 9.95 -8.65
C SER A 158 -3.92 10.00 -8.80
N PRO A 159 -4.54 11.15 -9.10
CA PRO A 159 -6.01 11.28 -9.15
C PRO A 159 -6.70 10.24 -10.03
N ASP A 160 -6.09 9.91 -11.17
CA ASP A 160 -6.67 8.99 -12.17
C ASP A 160 -6.27 7.52 -11.98
N LEU A 161 -5.49 7.20 -10.95
CA LEU A 161 -4.99 5.84 -10.73
C LEU A 161 -5.36 5.34 -9.33
N PRO A 162 -5.46 4.01 -9.14
CA PRO A 162 -5.48 3.44 -7.81
C PRO A 162 -4.25 3.88 -6.99
N VAL A 163 -4.44 4.10 -5.69
CA VAL A 163 -3.30 4.25 -4.79
C VAL A 163 -2.52 2.96 -4.74
N VAL A 164 -1.20 3.05 -4.72
CA VAL A 164 -0.31 1.91 -4.51
C VAL A 164 0.29 1.99 -3.13
N VAL A 165 0.17 0.91 -2.36
CA VAL A 165 0.87 0.72 -1.07
C VAL A 165 1.87 -0.41 -1.25
N GLU A 166 3.15 -0.09 -1.26
CA GLU A 166 4.25 -1.02 -1.50
C GLU A 166 5.03 -1.32 -0.20
N TYR A 167 5.27 -2.60 0.04
CA TYR A 167 6.21 -3.11 1.03
C TYR A 167 7.29 -3.88 0.28
N LYS A 168 8.56 -3.49 0.42
CA LYS A 168 9.68 -4.25 -0.14
C LYS A 168 9.86 -5.56 0.62
N ILE A 169 10.27 -6.61 -0.06
CA ILE A 169 10.66 -7.89 0.56
C ILE A 169 12.18 -7.96 0.48
N ALA A 170 12.85 -7.40 1.48
CA ALA A 170 14.31 -7.22 1.48
C ALA A 170 14.80 -6.69 0.11
N GLU A 171 15.82 -7.31 -0.47
CA GLU A 171 16.29 -7.02 -1.84
C GLU A 171 15.61 -7.91 -2.90
N MET A 172 14.81 -8.88 -2.46
CA MET A 172 14.23 -9.93 -3.29
C MET A 172 12.99 -9.47 -4.04
N GLY A 173 12.31 -8.39 -3.66
CA GLY A 173 11.12 -7.97 -4.39
C GLY A 173 10.19 -7.05 -3.61
N TYR A 174 8.89 -7.16 -3.86
CA TYR A 174 7.87 -6.34 -3.19
C TYR A 174 6.49 -7.00 -3.16
N VAL A 175 5.67 -6.54 -2.22
CA VAL A 175 4.21 -6.66 -2.27
C VAL A 175 3.63 -5.27 -2.52
N ARG A 176 2.84 -5.12 -3.58
CA ARG A 176 2.09 -3.91 -3.91
C ARG A 176 0.59 -4.16 -3.77
N PHE A 177 -0.08 -3.27 -3.05
CA PHE A 177 -1.53 -3.24 -2.97
C PHE A 177 -2.05 -2.05 -3.76
N TYR A 178 -3.02 -2.28 -4.65
CA TYR A 178 -3.69 -1.25 -5.40
C TYR A 178 -5.09 -1.09 -4.85
N LEU A 179 -5.54 0.14 -4.63
CA LEU A 179 -6.90 0.43 -4.18
C LEU A 179 -7.48 1.60 -4.96
N THR A 180 -8.61 1.37 -5.59
CA THR A 180 -9.34 2.42 -6.30
C THR A 180 -9.84 3.47 -5.30
N PRO A 181 -9.68 4.77 -5.57
CA PRO A 181 -10.28 5.81 -4.73
C PRO A 181 -11.80 5.70 -4.72
N LYS A 182 -12.41 6.14 -3.62
CA LYS A 182 -13.83 6.47 -3.60
C LYS A 182 -14.03 7.76 -4.39
N MET A 183 -15.03 7.78 -5.27
CA MET A 183 -15.55 9.03 -5.81
C MET A 183 -16.14 9.83 -4.65
N GLU A 184 -15.85 11.12 -4.58
CA GLU A 184 -16.62 12.01 -3.70
C GLU A 184 -18.04 12.06 -4.29
N GLU A 185 -19.04 11.65 -3.51
CA GLU A 185 -20.41 12.07 -3.81
C GLU A 185 -20.42 13.57 -3.50
N ASP A 186 -20.58 14.40 -4.54
CA ASP A 186 -20.85 15.82 -4.38
C ASP A 186 -22.14 15.94 -3.53
N GLU A 187 -22.02 16.07 -2.20
CA GLU A 187 -23.13 16.58 -1.40
C GLU A 187 -23.38 18.00 -1.91
N PRO A 188 -24.57 18.31 -2.47
CA PRO A 188 -24.85 19.66 -2.91
C PRO A 188 -24.74 20.57 -1.69
N ASP A 189 -23.97 21.64 -1.85
CA ASP A 189 -23.85 22.72 -0.86
C ASP A 189 -25.27 23.10 -0.41
N PRO A 190 -25.63 23.02 0.88
CA PRO A 190 -26.98 23.31 1.36
C PRO A 190 -27.35 24.81 1.27
N GLY A 191 -26.69 25.56 0.38
CA GLY A 191 -26.80 27.01 0.21
C GLY A 191 -26.81 27.51 -1.23
N ALA A 192 -27.12 26.68 -2.24
CA ALA A 192 -27.40 27.14 -3.61
C ALA A 192 -28.91 27.21 -3.92
#